data_AF-A0AAW5FCK3-F1
#
_entry.id   AF-A0AAW5FCK3-F1
#
_cell.length_a   1.000
_cell.length_b   1.000
_cell.length_c   1.000
_cell.angle_alpha   90.00
_cell.angle_beta   90.00
_cell.angle_gamma   90.00
#
_symmetry.space_group_name_H-M   'P 1'
#
loop_
_entity.id
_entity.type
_entity.pdbx_description
1 polymer ?
#
loop_
_entity_poly.entity_id
_entity_poly.type
_entity_poly.pdbx_seq_one_letter_code
_entity_poly.pdbx_strand_id
1 'polypeptide(L)'
;MTDKAPYEGAIEESAKAASKALDLVKASSQQIADVYGILIGDPLHAARHRRLDAITRRTQEILRERDAKTTELPEQIAIPLLEAAQQESRTEMQEIWARLLANAMDTDRAADVRPEFVAALQKLQPLDALLLQEARALVQNPNQATVDPKIFADRLSIRETLAAVSIENLVIARCLSRHLSGQTDYYRLAGFGIELLHACRP
;
A
#
# COMPACT_ATOMS: atom_id res chain seq x y z
N MET A 1 -25.54 20.01 26.37
CA MET A 1 -25.22 18.90 25.45
C MET A 1 -24.67 19.51 24.19
N THR A 2 -23.35 19.48 24.03
CA THR A 2 -22.66 19.96 22.82
C THR A 2 -22.89 18.93 21.72
N ASP A 3 -23.72 19.32 20.76
CA ASP A 3 -23.96 18.58 19.52
C ASP A 3 -22.65 18.58 18.72
N LYS A 4 -21.95 17.45 18.69
CA LYS A 4 -20.70 17.31 17.95
C LYS A 4 -21.01 17.38 16.45
N ALA A 5 -20.24 18.15 15.72
CA ALA A 5 -20.46 18.33 14.30
C ALA A 5 -20.23 16.99 13.54
N PRO A 6 -20.98 16.71 12.46
CA PRO A 6 -21.00 15.40 11.79
C PRO A 6 -19.64 14.90 11.27
N TYR A 7 -18.65 15.78 11.10
CA TYR A 7 -17.28 15.42 10.72
C TYR A 7 -16.44 14.88 11.89
N GLU A 8 -16.73 15.29 13.13
CA GLU A 8 -15.99 14.82 14.32
C GLU A 8 -16.28 13.34 14.62
N GLY A 9 -17.52 12.89 14.33
CA GLY A 9 -17.90 11.49 14.48
C GLY A 9 -17.14 10.56 13.52
N ALA A 10 -16.97 10.95 12.25
CA ALA A 10 -16.25 10.16 11.26
C ALA A 10 -14.75 10.02 11.57
N ILE A 11 -14.13 11.06 12.13
CA ILE A 11 -12.74 11.05 12.59
C ILE A 11 -12.60 10.15 13.83
N GLU A 12 -13.52 10.28 14.80
CA GLU A 12 -13.53 9.48 16.03
C GLU A 12 -13.74 7.99 15.74
N GLU A 13 -14.61 7.64 14.79
CA GLU A 13 -14.84 6.25 14.39
C GLU A 13 -13.67 5.64 13.62
N SER A 14 -13.01 6.40 12.75
CA SER A 14 -11.82 5.95 12.02
C SER A 14 -10.66 5.68 12.99
N ALA A 15 -10.44 6.57 13.97
CA ALA A 15 -9.46 6.38 15.03
C ALA A 15 -9.76 5.14 15.89
N LYS A 16 -11.03 4.89 16.22
CA LYS A 16 -11.44 3.67 16.95
C LYS A 16 -11.21 2.40 16.13
N ALA A 17 -11.45 2.44 14.82
CA ALA A 17 -11.22 1.30 13.94
C ALA A 17 -9.72 1.00 13.78
N ALA A 18 -8.89 2.02 13.59
CA ALA A 18 -7.43 1.90 13.53
C ALA A 18 -6.86 1.37 14.85
N SER A 19 -7.35 1.88 16.00
CA SER A 19 -6.94 1.40 17.33
C SER A 19 -7.31 -0.07 17.56
N LYS A 20 -8.53 -0.50 17.20
CA LYS A 20 -8.92 -1.91 17.29
C LYS A 20 -8.11 -2.82 16.37
N ALA A 21 -7.77 -2.35 15.17
CA ALA A 21 -6.91 -3.10 14.26
C ALA A 21 -5.46 -3.15 14.75
N LEU A 22 -4.97 -2.09 15.40
CA LEU A 22 -3.70 -2.09 16.10
C LEU A 22 -3.72 -3.08 17.27
N ASP A 23 -4.79 -3.14 18.06
CA ASP A 23 -4.96 -4.12 19.13
C ASP A 23 -5.03 -5.55 18.59
N LEU A 24 -5.68 -5.75 17.44
CA LEU A 24 -5.74 -7.04 16.73
C LEU A 24 -4.37 -7.48 16.20
N VAL A 25 -3.54 -6.51 15.77
CA VAL A 25 -2.16 -6.71 15.32
C VAL A 25 -1.22 -6.96 16.52
N LYS A 26 -1.42 -6.25 17.64
CA LYS A 26 -0.67 -6.41 18.90
C LYS A 26 -0.99 -7.74 19.60
N ALA A 27 -2.21 -8.26 19.44
CA ALA A 27 -2.61 -9.57 19.94
C ALA A 27 -2.08 -10.72 19.04
N SER A 28 -0.78 -10.76 18.80
CA SER A 28 -0.12 -11.86 18.08
C SER A 28 -0.03 -13.13 18.95
N SER A 29 -1.16 -13.80 19.21
CA SER A 29 -1.30 -15.25 19.50
C SER A 29 -2.70 -15.55 20.05
N GLN A 30 -3.51 -16.29 19.29
CA GLN A 30 -4.70 -17.02 19.76
C GLN A 30 -5.67 -16.27 20.68
N GLN A 31 -6.47 -15.37 20.12
CA GLN A 31 -7.90 -15.20 20.46
C GLN A 31 -8.48 -14.04 19.62
N ILE A 32 -9.17 -14.38 18.53
CA ILE A 32 -10.04 -13.42 17.85
C ILE A 32 -11.45 -13.98 18.00
N ALA A 33 -12.12 -13.56 19.07
CA ALA A 33 -13.56 -13.70 19.21
C ALA A 33 -14.13 -12.33 19.60
N ASP A 34 -15.04 -11.89 18.74
CA ASP A 34 -16.08 -10.90 18.99
C ASP A 34 -15.67 -9.44 19.21
N VAL A 35 -15.56 -8.73 18.08
CA VAL A 35 -15.99 -7.33 18.03
C VAL A 35 -17.21 -7.22 17.12
N TYR A 36 -18.36 -7.68 17.63
CA TYR A 36 -19.67 -7.30 17.10
C TYR A 36 -20.27 -6.22 18.02
N GLY A 37 -20.71 -5.09 17.45
CA GLY A 37 -21.64 -4.20 18.15
C GLY A 37 -21.36 -2.69 18.12
N ILE A 38 -20.88 -2.12 17.02
CA ILE A 38 -21.16 -0.71 16.65
C ILE A 38 -21.38 -0.72 15.13
N LEU A 39 -22.35 0.06 14.63
CA LEU A 39 -22.72 0.30 13.22
C LEU A 39 -24.04 -0.35 12.76
N ILE A 40 -25.14 0.15 13.31
CA ILE A 40 -26.37 0.31 12.54
C ILE A 40 -26.27 1.70 11.90
N GLY A 41 -26.14 1.81 10.57
CA GLY A 41 -26.39 3.08 9.88
C GLY A 41 -25.66 3.35 8.56
N ASP A 42 -24.44 2.83 8.33
CA ASP A 42 -23.66 3.23 7.15
C ASP A 42 -23.06 2.03 6.39
N PRO A 43 -23.60 1.68 5.20
CA PRO A 43 -23.03 0.69 4.29
C PRO A 43 -21.54 0.90 3.99
N LEU A 44 -21.07 2.15 4.02
CA LEU A 44 -19.67 2.50 3.80
C LEU A 44 -18.78 2.05 4.95
N HIS A 45 -19.21 2.24 6.20
CA HIS A 45 -18.48 1.76 7.37
C HIS A 45 -18.40 0.23 7.40
N ALA A 46 -19.50 -0.46 7.09
CA ALA A 46 -19.51 -1.92 6.98
C ALA A 46 -18.57 -2.43 5.87
N ALA A 47 -18.55 -1.75 4.71
CA ALA A 47 -17.64 -2.11 3.61
C ALA A 47 -16.17 -1.90 3.99
N ARG A 48 -15.85 -0.79 4.68
CA ARG A 48 -14.52 -0.49 5.20
C ARG A 48 -14.03 -1.55 6.17
N HIS A 49 -14.84 -1.96 7.15
CA HIS A 49 -14.46 -3.02 8.08
C HIS A 49 -14.19 -4.35 7.39
N ARG A 50 -15.05 -4.77 6.45
CA ARG A 50 -14.81 -6.01 5.70
C ARG A 50 -13.50 -6.01 4.92
N ARG A 51 -13.09 -4.84 4.39
CA ARG A 51 -11.80 -4.70 3.68
C ARG A 51 -10.63 -4.82 4.64
N LEU A 52 -10.72 -4.18 5.80
CA LEU A 52 -9.69 -4.28 6.83
C LEU A 52 -9.54 -5.71 7.35
N ASP A 53 -10.65 -6.41 7.56
CA ASP A 53 -10.66 -7.83 7.93
C ASP A 53 -9.99 -8.70 6.85
N ALA A 54 -10.29 -8.43 5.58
CA ALA A 54 -9.70 -9.15 4.46
C ALA A 54 -8.17 -8.92 4.36
N ILE A 55 -7.72 -7.66 4.45
CA ILE A 55 -6.30 -7.30 4.44
C ILE A 55 -5.59 -7.91 5.64
N THR A 56 -6.18 -7.86 6.83
CA THR A 56 -5.59 -8.44 8.06
C THR A 56 -5.48 -9.95 7.93
N ARG A 57 -6.52 -10.64 7.44
CA ARG A 57 -6.48 -12.08 7.19
C ARG A 57 -5.38 -12.44 6.21
N ARG A 58 -5.29 -11.72 5.10
CA ARG A 58 -4.25 -11.95 4.09
C ARG A 58 -2.84 -11.69 4.63
N THR A 59 -2.68 -10.66 5.45
CA THR A 59 -1.42 -10.37 6.18
C THR A 59 -1.00 -11.56 7.04
N GLN A 60 -1.94 -12.12 7.82
CA GLN A 60 -1.67 -13.28 8.67
C GLN A 60 -1.34 -14.54 7.86
N GLU A 61 -1.97 -14.75 6.72
CA GLU A 61 -1.60 -15.83 5.79
C GLU A 61 -0.17 -15.67 5.30
N ILE A 62 0.22 -14.47 4.84
CA ILE A 62 1.59 -14.18 4.39
C ILE A 62 2.63 -14.43 5.50
N LEU A 63 2.35 -13.99 6.72
CA LEU A 63 3.25 -14.21 7.87
C LEU A 63 3.39 -15.70 8.20
N ARG A 64 2.29 -16.47 8.15
CA ARG A 64 2.30 -17.92 8.39
C ARG A 64 3.01 -18.70 7.29
N GLU A 65 2.79 -18.35 6.02
CA GLU A 65 3.44 -18.97 4.86
C GLU A 65 4.97 -18.86 4.95
N ARG A 66 5.48 -17.82 5.63
CA ARG A 66 6.91 -17.55 5.80
C ARG A 66 7.49 -18.03 7.13
N ASP A 67 6.67 -18.56 8.05
CA ASP A 67 7.06 -18.82 9.44
C ASP A 67 7.72 -17.59 10.11
N ALA A 68 7.16 -16.41 9.83
CA ALA A 68 7.76 -15.13 10.20
C ALA A 68 7.63 -14.85 11.70
N LYS A 69 8.70 -14.29 12.29
CA LYS A 69 8.67 -13.77 13.66
C LYS A 69 8.04 -12.38 13.65
N THR A 70 6.97 -12.18 14.40
CA THR A 70 6.28 -10.89 14.43
C THR A 70 6.86 -9.93 15.48
N THR A 71 6.96 -8.65 15.14
CA THR A 71 7.27 -7.54 16.05
C THR A 71 6.08 -6.58 16.15
N GLU A 72 6.05 -5.78 17.22
CA GLU A 72 5.09 -4.68 17.32
C GLU A 72 5.35 -3.64 16.22
N LEU A 73 4.27 -3.18 15.60
CA LEU A 73 4.30 -2.17 14.55
C LEU A 73 4.33 -0.76 15.18
N PRO A 74 5.33 0.08 14.90
CA PRO A 74 5.36 1.46 15.41
C PRO A 74 4.10 2.23 15.03
N GLU A 75 3.52 2.97 15.97
CA GLU A 75 2.23 3.66 15.77
C GLU A 75 2.27 4.65 14.60
N GLN A 76 3.43 5.27 14.35
CA GLN A 76 3.64 6.21 13.23
C GLN A 76 3.52 5.54 11.85
N ILE A 77 3.64 4.22 11.78
CA ILE A 77 3.44 3.42 10.57
C ILE A 77 2.07 2.75 10.63
N ALA A 78 1.71 2.17 11.77
CA ALA A 78 0.51 1.36 11.93
C ALA A 78 -0.77 2.12 11.62
N ILE A 79 -0.97 3.29 12.23
CA ILE A 79 -2.18 4.09 12.07
C ILE A 79 -2.38 4.49 10.60
N PRO A 80 -1.43 5.20 9.95
CA PRO A 80 -1.65 5.63 8.57
C PRO A 80 -1.78 4.44 7.60
N LEU A 81 -1.07 3.32 7.84
CA LEU A 81 -1.17 2.14 6.98
C LEU A 81 -2.56 1.51 7.08
N LEU A 82 -3.07 1.26 8.29
CA LEU A 82 -4.37 0.62 8.50
C LEU A 82 -5.51 1.51 7.97
N GLU A 83 -5.45 2.82 8.20
CA GLU A 83 -6.43 3.77 7.68
C GLU A 83 -6.42 3.82 6.14
N ALA A 84 -5.25 3.82 5.52
CA ALA A 84 -5.10 3.80 4.07
C ALA A 84 -5.64 2.49 3.47
N ALA A 85 -5.24 1.35 4.06
CA ALA A 85 -5.62 0.03 3.58
C ALA A 85 -7.14 -0.21 3.71
N GLN A 86 -7.76 0.27 4.80
CA GLN A 86 -9.21 0.19 4.99
C GLN A 86 -10.01 0.95 3.90
N GLN A 87 -9.46 2.07 3.41
CA GLN A 87 -10.08 2.88 2.38
C GLN A 87 -9.92 2.28 0.97
N GLU A 88 -8.97 1.38 0.79
CA GLU A 88 -8.69 0.75 -0.50
C GLU A 88 -9.75 -0.27 -0.90
N SER A 89 -10.46 -0.01 -2.00
CA SER A 89 -11.49 -0.89 -2.54
C SER A 89 -10.99 -1.79 -3.68
N ARG A 90 -9.86 -1.45 -4.30
CA ARG A 90 -9.32 -2.14 -5.48
C ARG A 90 -8.52 -3.36 -5.04
N THR A 91 -8.92 -4.55 -5.48
CA THR A 91 -8.37 -5.83 -5.01
C THR A 91 -6.87 -5.95 -5.27
N GLU A 92 -6.39 -5.44 -6.40
CA GLU A 92 -4.98 -5.45 -6.78
C GLU A 92 -4.12 -4.65 -5.78
N MET A 93 -4.66 -3.53 -5.29
CA MET A 93 -3.97 -2.70 -4.30
C MET A 93 -4.08 -3.30 -2.89
N GLN A 94 -5.18 -3.97 -2.56
CA GLN A 94 -5.35 -4.64 -1.25
C GLN A 94 -4.27 -5.69 -0.98
N GLU A 95 -3.87 -6.45 -1.99
CA GLU A 95 -2.77 -7.41 -1.86
C GLU A 95 -1.43 -6.70 -1.57
N ILE A 96 -1.17 -5.54 -2.20
CA ILE A 96 0.03 -4.74 -1.93
C ILE A 96 0.01 -4.21 -0.49
N TRP A 97 -1.15 -3.74 -0.02
CA TRP A 97 -1.33 -3.30 1.37
C TRP A 97 -1.10 -4.44 2.37
N ALA A 98 -1.62 -5.63 2.10
CA ALA A 98 -1.41 -6.81 2.94
C ALA A 98 0.07 -7.20 3.01
N ARG A 99 0.80 -7.15 1.88
CA ARG A 99 2.26 -7.38 1.86
C ARG A 99 3.03 -6.33 2.64
N LEU A 100 2.69 -5.05 2.47
CA LEU A 100 3.32 -3.97 3.22
C LEU A 100 3.10 -4.14 4.73
N LEU A 101 1.86 -4.44 5.14
CA LEU A 101 1.54 -4.70 6.54
C LEU A 101 2.31 -5.91 7.09
N ALA A 102 2.37 -7.00 6.33
CA ALA A 102 3.08 -8.22 6.74
C ALA A 102 4.57 -7.95 6.88
N ASN A 103 5.18 -7.25 5.91
CA ASN A 103 6.59 -6.89 5.98
C ASN A 103 6.89 -5.90 7.12
N ALA A 104 5.94 -5.05 7.48
CA ALA A 104 6.09 -4.12 8.60
C ALA A 104 6.03 -4.83 9.96
N MET A 105 5.37 -6.00 10.02
CA MET A 105 5.25 -6.84 11.22
C MET A 105 6.33 -7.91 11.29
N ASP A 106 6.96 -8.29 10.18
CA ASP A 106 8.01 -9.31 10.12
C ASP A 106 9.34 -8.74 10.65
N THR A 107 9.89 -9.34 11.71
CA THR A 107 11.12 -8.88 12.40
C THR A 107 12.30 -8.72 11.45
N ASP A 108 12.40 -9.57 10.42
CA ASP A 108 13.51 -9.56 9.46
C ASP A 108 13.32 -8.51 8.35
N ARG A 109 12.14 -7.87 8.27
CA ARG A 109 11.75 -6.95 7.19
C ARG A 109 11.23 -5.60 7.69
N ALA A 110 10.88 -5.48 8.97
CA ALA A 110 10.23 -4.29 9.53
C ALA A 110 11.07 -3.02 9.33
N ALA A 111 12.40 -3.13 9.36
CA ALA A 111 13.32 -2.02 9.11
C ALA A 111 13.26 -1.48 7.66
N ASP A 112 12.75 -2.29 6.72
CA ASP A 112 12.58 -1.88 5.32
C ASP A 112 11.31 -1.05 5.12
N VAL A 113 10.35 -1.06 6.06
CA VAL A 113 9.08 -0.35 5.90
C VAL A 113 9.16 1.07 6.48
N ARG A 114 8.79 2.05 5.65
CA ARG A 114 8.85 3.48 6.00
C ARG A 114 7.47 4.14 5.91
N PRO A 115 7.14 5.13 6.77
CA PRO A 115 5.87 5.87 6.69
C PRO A 115 5.61 6.48 5.30
N GLU A 116 6.65 6.93 4.61
CA GLU A 116 6.55 7.55 3.28
C GLU A 116 6.02 6.58 2.22
N PHE A 117 6.18 5.27 2.41
CA PHE A 117 5.66 4.25 1.50
C PHE A 117 4.14 4.16 1.54
N VAL A 118 3.53 4.37 2.72
CA VAL A 118 2.07 4.47 2.86
C VAL A 118 1.54 5.64 2.03
N ALA A 119 2.17 6.82 2.18
CA ALA A 119 1.76 8.02 1.45
C ALA A 119 1.96 7.89 -0.08
N ALA A 120 2.97 7.13 -0.52
CA ALA A 120 3.16 6.84 -1.94
C ALA A 120 2.08 5.91 -2.47
N LEU A 121 1.81 4.77 -1.79
CA LEU A 121 0.81 3.80 -2.20
C LEU A 121 -0.61 4.39 -2.28
N GLN A 122 -0.97 5.30 -1.36
CA GLN A 122 -2.26 6.02 -1.40
C GLN A 122 -2.50 6.79 -2.71
N LYS A 123 -1.43 7.22 -3.38
CA LYS A 123 -1.50 7.99 -4.64
C LYS A 123 -1.50 7.11 -5.88
N LEU A 124 -1.20 5.82 -5.74
CA LEU A 124 -1.09 4.91 -6.87
C LEU A 124 -2.45 4.36 -7.29
N GLN A 125 -2.59 4.21 -8.61
CA GLN A 125 -3.61 3.37 -9.24
C GLN A 125 -3.07 1.95 -9.47
N PRO A 126 -3.94 0.94 -9.66
CA PRO A 126 -3.51 -0.42 -9.97
C PRO A 126 -2.54 -0.49 -11.16
N LEU A 127 -2.79 0.32 -12.19
CA LEU A 127 -1.89 0.40 -13.35
C LEU A 127 -0.52 0.97 -12.99
N ASP A 128 -0.45 1.98 -12.12
CA ASP A 128 0.82 2.57 -11.69
C ASP A 128 1.65 1.52 -10.92
N ALA A 129 1.01 0.79 -10.02
CA ALA A 129 1.65 -0.27 -9.25
C ALA A 129 2.14 -1.41 -10.15
N LEU A 130 1.33 -1.81 -11.15
CA LEU A 130 1.70 -2.81 -12.15
C LEU A 130 2.90 -2.34 -12.98
N LEU A 131 2.88 -1.10 -13.49
CA LEU A 131 4.00 -0.54 -14.25
C LEU A 131 5.27 -0.44 -13.43
N LEU A 132 5.17 -0.14 -12.13
CA LEU A 132 6.32 -0.10 -11.24
C LEU A 132 6.95 -1.51 -11.09
N GLN A 133 6.13 -2.55 -10.95
CA GLN A 133 6.59 -3.94 -10.92
C GLN A 133 7.21 -4.37 -12.25
N GLU A 134 6.59 -4.02 -13.38
CA GLU A 134 7.11 -4.31 -14.72
C GLU A 134 8.41 -3.58 -15.00
N ALA A 135 8.54 -2.32 -14.57
CA ALA A 135 9.78 -1.58 -14.65
C ALA A 135 10.89 -2.34 -13.92
N ARG A 136 10.62 -2.85 -12.70
CA ARG A 136 11.60 -3.64 -11.95
C ARG A 136 12.02 -4.92 -12.67
N ALA A 137 11.09 -5.62 -13.32
CA ALA A 137 11.38 -6.82 -14.08
C ALA A 137 12.28 -6.55 -15.31
N LEU A 138 12.10 -5.40 -15.96
CA LEU A 138 12.93 -4.98 -17.11
C LEU A 138 14.32 -4.49 -16.70
N VAL A 139 14.46 -4.01 -15.46
CA VAL A 139 15.67 -3.35 -14.96
C VAL A 139 16.64 -4.38 -14.36
N GLN A 140 17.56 -4.90 -15.17
CA GLN A 140 18.70 -5.69 -14.67
C GLN A 140 19.71 -4.82 -13.90
N ASN A 141 19.90 -3.56 -14.34
CA ASN A 141 20.72 -2.56 -13.66
C ASN A 141 19.92 -1.23 -13.51
N PRO A 142 19.57 -0.82 -12.28
CA PRO A 142 18.81 0.41 -12.00
C PRO A 142 19.40 1.69 -12.60
N ASN A 143 20.71 1.74 -12.76
CA ASN A 143 21.40 2.94 -13.24
C ASN A 143 21.40 3.08 -14.77
N GLN A 144 20.97 2.06 -15.51
CA GLN A 144 21.03 2.04 -16.98
C GLN A 144 19.69 1.77 -17.64
N ALA A 145 18.73 1.21 -16.91
CA ALA A 145 17.45 0.81 -17.49
C ALA A 145 16.51 2.00 -17.68
N THR A 146 16.09 2.19 -18.93
CA THR A 146 15.12 3.20 -19.33
C THR A 146 13.72 2.60 -19.35
N VAL A 147 12.79 3.30 -18.72
CA VAL A 147 11.34 3.06 -18.73
C VAL A 147 10.78 3.90 -19.89
N ASP A 148 10.24 3.24 -20.92
CA ASP A 148 9.65 3.86 -22.11
C ASP A 148 8.13 3.57 -22.15
N PRO A 149 7.26 4.60 -22.20
CA PRO A 149 5.81 4.42 -22.29
C PRO A 149 5.37 3.44 -23.38
N LYS A 150 6.02 3.45 -24.55
CA LYS A 150 5.66 2.58 -25.67
C LYS A 150 5.96 1.11 -25.38
N ILE A 151 7.10 0.82 -24.75
CA ILE A 151 7.45 -0.54 -24.33
C ILE A 151 6.39 -1.10 -23.37
N PHE A 152 5.93 -0.28 -22.41
CA PHE A 152 4.87 -0.72 -21.50
C PHE A 152 3.51 -0.85 -22.18
N ALA A 153 3.19 0.06 -23.09
CA ALA A 153 1.96 0.01 -23.88
C ALA A 153 1.85 -1.31 -24.64
N ASP A 154 2.93 -1.70 -25.33
CA ASP A 154 3.02 -2.94 -26.10
C ASP A 154 2.95 -4.17 -25.17
N ARG A 155 3.71 -4.18 -24.06
CA ARG A 155 3.74 -5.33 -23.13
C ARG A 155 2.43 -5.55 -22.39
N LEU A 156 1.77 -4.48 -21.97
CA LEU A 156 0.51 -4.55 -21.21
C LEU A 156 -0.73 -4.47 -22.10
N SER A 157 -0.56 -4.36 -23.43
CA SER A 157 -1.66 -4.18 -24.39
C SER A 157 -2.59 -3.01 -24.02
N ILE A 158 -2.00 -1.88 -23.63
CA ILE A 158 -2.71 -0.64 -23.29
C ILE A 158 -2.36 0.50 -24.24
N ARG A 159 -3.13 1.58 -24.20
CA ARG A 159 -2.82 2.79 -24.97
C ARG A 159 -1.54 3.45 -24.43
N GLU A 160 -0.66 3.88 -25.31
CA GLU A 160 0.59 4.58 -24.95
C GLU A 160 0.35 5.82 -24.09
N THR A 161 -0.69 6.60 -24.40
CA THR A 161 -1.06 7.78 -23.59
C THR A 161 -1.48 7.43 -22.17
N LEU A 162 -2.07 6.24 -21.95
CA LEU A 162 -2.42 5.77 -20.61
C LEU A 162 -1.17 5.35 -19.83
N ALA A 163 -0.23 4.64 -20.48
CA ALA A 163 1.06 4.32 -19.90
C ALA A 163 1.85 5.58 -19.51
N ALA A 164 1.82 6.61 -20.37
CA ALA A 164 2.46 7.89 -20.10
C ALA A 164 1.89 8.57 -18.85
N VAL A 165 0.55 8.64 -18.68
CA VAL A 165 -0.07 9.20 -17.47
C VAL A 165 0.38 8.48 -16.20
N SER A 166 0.43 7.15 -16.22
CA SER A 166 0.90 6.39 -15.07
C SER A 166 2.38 6.57 -14.79
N ILE A 167 3.23 6.67 -15.83
CA ILE A 167 4.65 7.01 -15.67
C ILE A 167 4.82 8.37 -15.00
N GLU A 168 4.04 9.37 -15.41
CA GLU A 168 4.06 10.68 -14.77
C GLU A 168 3.62 10.63 -13.30
N ASN A 169 2.58 9.84 -13.00
CA ASN A 169 2.13 9.66 -11.63
C ASN A 169 3.21 8.97 -10.77
N LEU A 170 3.94 8.01 -11.35
CA LEU A 170 5.07 7.36 -10.69
C LEU A 170 6.27 8.31 -10.49
N VAL A 171 6.48 9.30 -11.35
CA VAL A 171 7.46 10.37 -11.13
C VAL A 171 7.03 11.27 -9.97
N ILE A 172 5.76 11.68 -9.92
CA ILE A 172 5.19 12.48 -8.81
C ILE A 172 5.27 11.72 -7.48
N ALA A 173 5.02 10.41 -7.50
CA ALA A 173 5.17 9.52 -6.36
C ALA A 173 6.63 9.14 -6.05
N ARG A 174 7.62 9.75 -6.74
CA ARG A 174 9.07 9.55 -6.58
C ARG A 174 9.52 8.11 -6.84
N CYS A 175 8.70 7.28 -7.46
CA CYS A 175 9.02 5.91 -7.81
C CYS A 175 9.87 5.83 -9.09
N LEU A 176 9.69 6.80 -9.99
CA LEU A 176 10.51 7.02 -11.18
C LEU A 176 11.21 8.38 -11.12
N SER A 177 12.34 8.49 -11.80
CA SER A 177 13.04 9.75 -12.07
C SER A 177 13.03 10.03 -13.56
N ARG A 178 12.63 11.25 -13.93
CA ARG A 178 12.74 11.75 -15.30
C ARG A 178 14.14 12.31 -15.52
N HIS A 179 14.74 11.96 -16.65
CA HIS A 179 16.01 12.49 -17.08
C HIS A 179 15.92 12.95 -18.53
N LEU A 180 16.73 13.95 -18.86
CA LEU A 180 16.83 14.51 -20.20
C LEU A 180 18.13 14.03 -20.84
N SER A 181 18.03 13.48 -22.05
CA SER A 181 19.19 13.23 -22.93
C SER A 181 18.89 13.84 -24.29
N GLY A 182 19.46 15.01 -24.56
CA GLY A 182 19.13 15.78 -25.76
C GLY A 182 17.69 16.30 -25.73
N GLN A 183 16.88 15.89 -26.70
CA GLN A 183 15.45 16.27 -26.81
C GLN A 183 14.49 15.15 -26.38
N THR A 184 15.00 14.07 -25.79
CA THR A 184 14.20 12.90 -25.43
C THR A 184 14.21 12.71 -23.92
N ASP A 185 13.01 12.61 -23.36
CA ASP A 185 12.78 12.22 -21.97
C ASP A 185 13.00 10.71 -21.86
N TYR A 186 13.75 10.29 -20.84
CA TYR A 186 13.79 8.90 -20.42
C TYR A 186 13.58 8.79 -18.92
N TYR A 187 12.93 7.71 -18.50
CA TYR A 187 12.59 7.47 -17.11
C TYR A 187 13.44 6.35 -16.55
N ARG A 188 13.80 6.42 -15.26
CA ARG A 188 14.52 5.34 -14.55
C ARG A 188 13.83 5.04 -13.22
N LEU A 189 14.00 3.82 -12.71
CA LEU A 189 13.61 3.52 -11.33
C LEU A 189 14.41 4.38 -10.37
N ALA A 190 13.70 5.15 -9.55
CA ALA A 190 14.31 5.91 -8.46
C ALA A 190 14.61 4.98 -7.28
N GLY A 191 15.59 5.34 -6.45
CA GLY A 191 15.89 4.59 -5.21
C GLY A 191 14.65 4.40 -4.33
N PHE A 192 13.82 5.44 -4.19
CA PHE A 192 12.56 5.36 -3.44
C PHE A 192 11.60 4.30 -4.02
N GLY A 193 11.46 4.22 -5.35
CA GLY A 193 10.62 3.20 -5.99
C GLY A 193 11.16 1.78 -5.81
N ILE A 194 12.48 1.61 -5.81
CA ILE A 194 13.14 0.32 -5.56
C ILE A 194 12.88 -0.14 -4.12
N GLU A 195 13.08 0.75 -3.14
CA GLU A 195 12.84 0.45 -1.74
C GLU A 195 11.34 0.21 -1.45
N LEU A 196 10.45 0.95 -2.10
CA LEU A 196 9.00 0.70 -2.00
C LEU A 196 8.63 -0.71 -2.48
N LEU A 197 9.17 -1.12 -3.64
CA LEU A 197 8.99 -2.47 -4.15
C LEU A 197 9.56 -3.53 -3.21
N HIS A 198 10.71 -3.25 -2.58
CA HIS A 198 11.31 -4.13 -1.59
C HIS A 198 10.43 -4.27 -0.34
N ALA A 199 9.89 -3.16 0.15
CA ALA A 199 8.95 -3.12 1.27
C ALA A 199 7.61 -3.81 0.98
N CYS A 200 7.26 -4.01 -0.30
CA CYS A 200 6.03 -4.70 -0.73
C CYS A 200 6.28 -6.12 -1.26
N ARG A 201 7.48 -6.67 -1.06
CA ARG A 201 7.85 -7.98 -1.61
C ARG A 201 7.06 -9.13 -0.97
N PRO A 202 6.74 -10.19 -1.74
CA PRO A 202 6.09 -11.39 -1.23
C PRO A 202 6.99 -12.22 -0.31
#